data_AF-A0A183L0M9-F1
#
_entry.id   AF-A0A183L0M9-F1
#
_cell.length_a   1.000
_cell.length_b   1.000
_cell.length_c   1.000
_cell.angle_alpha   90.00
_cell.angle_beta   90.00
_cell.angle_gamma   90.00
#
_symmetry.space_group_name_H-M   'P 1'
#
loop_
_entity.id
_entity.type
_entity.pdbx_description
1 polymer ?
#
loop_
_entity_poly.entity_id
_entity_poly.type
_entity_poly.pdbx_seq_one_letter_code
_entity_poly.pdbx_strand_id
1 'polypeptide(L)'
;MGIVFSVFYRAKEQRIQNIQASKIIQRNCDAYLKLRNWPWWRLFTKVRPLLTVTRQEDLVAVKEEELRKVIVSELNEMQRSYEKLSNEKVQLNAELQQEHDSNQNLQTERDRLREKLQTLEEDYMELENRDSEEKSKLHNLEAEQKRLLEQISDLSDQLELEEQQRQKLQVEKTSIEQKVSQLNDGYVSIEDKYNKLVKDKKQLTDRIDLLTSQLAEEEERSKQLTKLKSKYESNLNELQDKLVREQKSRQDIEVAKRRLETEASERLDQASESSRIVEELRATVAKLEAEVAQLQNRLDEEIVAKAVAQKSVREYKSHIQELKEDLEAERMARDKADEAKRDLTEEVEAMRLELIDSGTNSEAQTQALRKYESDLSNLRHQLEAQSKYVVLFSSNICNPLCVMIS
;
A
#
# COMPACT_ATOMS: atom_id res chain seq x y z
N MET A 1 165.13 30.19 -153.27
CA MET A 1 166.27 30.97 -153.81
C MET A 1 166.64 32.20 -152.98
N GLY A 2 165.70 32.95 -152.37
CA GLY A 2 166.02 34.20 -151.65
C GLY A 2 166.74 34.08 -150.28
N ILE A 3 166.54 33.01 -149.50
CA ILE A 3 167.12 32.91 -148.14
C ILE A 3 168.66 32.85 -148.19
N VAL A 4 169.21 32.09 -149.13
CA VAL A 4 170.67 32.00 -149.35
C VAL A 4 171.23 33.34 -149.84
N PHE A 5 170.45 34.03 -150.69
CA PHE A 5 170.79 35.37 -151.18
C PHE A 5 170.84 36.39 -150.03
N SER A 6 169.89 36.33 -149.10
CA SER A 6 169.85 37.15 -147.88
C SER A 6 171.05 36.91 -146.96
N VAL A 7 171.43 35.66 -146.70
CA VAL A 7 172.59 35.34 -145.83
C VAL A 7 173.91 35.79 -146.45
N PHE A 8 174.08 35.62 -147.76
CA PHE A 8 175.29 36.04 -148.47
C PHE A 8 175.40 37.58 -148.58
N TYR A 9 174.26 38.27 -148.78
CA TYR A 9 174.21 39.73 -148.76
C TYR A 9 174.57 40.28 -147.38
N ARG A 10 174.01 39.69 -146.31
CA ARG A 10 174.29 40.06 -144.91
C ARG A 10 175.75 39.83 -144.54
N ALA A 11 176.36 38.70 -144.93
CA ALA A 11 177.77 38.42 -144.67
C ALA A 11 178.72 39.36 -145.44
N LYS A 12 178.40 39.71 -146.68
CA LYS A 12 179.15 40.72 -147.47
C LYS A 12 179.03 42.11 -146.84
N GLU A 13 177.84 42.49 -146.43
CA GLU A 13 177.55 43.75 -145.76
C GLU A 13 178.26 43.84 -144.40
N GLN A 14 178.28 42.75 -143.64
CA GLN A 14 179.00 42.66 -142.36
C GLN A 14 180.52 42.70 -142.53
N ARG A 15 181.06 42.14 -143.63
CA ARG A 15 182.49 42.28 -143.97
C ARG A 15 182.83 43.71 -144.40
N ILE A 16 181.97 44.39 -145.16
CA ILE A 16 182.12 45.81 -145.50
C ILE A 16 182.04 46.68 -144.22
N GLN A 17 181.09 46.41 -143.33
CA GLN A 17 180.97 47.06 -142.03
C GLN A 17 182.22 46.84 -141.17
N ASN A 18 182.79 45.63 -141.13
CA ASN A 18 184.01 45.37 -140.37
C ASN A 18 185.23 46.09 -140.94
N ILE A 19 185.35 46.22 -142.27
CA ILE A 19 186.43 47.00 -142.90
C ILE A 19 186.23 48.51 -142.63
N GLN A 20 184.99 49.00 -142.73
CA GLN A 20 184.68 50.40 -142.38
C GLN A 20 184.94 50.67 -140.89
N ALA A 21 184.51 49.80 -139.98
CA ALA A 21 184.76 49.88 -138.54
C ALA A 21 186.26 49.85 -138.25
N SER A 22 187.03 48.96 -138.89
CA SER A 22 188.49 48.92 -138.75
C SER A 22 189.16 50.21 -139.24
N LYS A 23 188.73 50.76 -140.39
CA LYS A 23 189.21 52.08 -140.87
C LYS A 23 188.85 53.22 -139.91
N ILE A 24 187.66 53.18 -139.31
CA ILE A 24 187.23 54.15 -138.30
C ILE A 24 188.09 54.01 -137.03
N ILE A 25 188.34 52.79 -136.56
CA ILE A 25 189.21 52.53 -135.40
C ILE A 25 190.63 52.99 -135.69
N GLN A 26 191.20 52.65 -136.84
CA GLN A 26 192.53 53.11 -137.24
C GLN A 26 192.61 54.64 -137.32
N ARG A 27 191.62 55.29 -137.95
CA ARG A 27 191.51 56.77 -137.95
C ARG A 27 191.42 57.35 -136.55
N ASN A 28 190.63 56.73 -135.66
CA ASN A 28 190.50 57.18 -134.29
C ASN A 28 191.77 56.95 -133.48
N CYS A 29 192.50 55.85 -133.70
CA CYS A 29 193.80 55.61 -133.08
C CYS A 29 194.85 56.63 -133.57
N ASP A 30 194.91 56.93 -134.87
CA ASP A 30 195.79 57.96 -135.43
C ASP A 30 195.42 59.36 -134.90
N ALA A 31 194.12 59.68 -134.85
CA ALA A 31 193.63 60.91 -134.26
C ALA A 31 194.00 60.99 -132.77
N TYR A 32 193.82 59.90 -132.01
CA TYR A 32 194.19 59.83 -130.60
C TYR A 32 195.69 59.97 -130.40
N LEU A 33 196.54 59.36 -131.23
CA LEU A 33 198.00 59.52 -131.13
C LEU A 33 198.44 60.97 -131.41
N LYS A 34 197.79 61.68 -132.35
CA LYS A 34 198.01 63.11 -132.58
C LYS A 34 197.46 63.99 -131.45
N LEU A 35 196.29 63.65 -130.91
CA LEU A 35 195.60 64.41 -129.86
C LEU A 35 196.18 64.16 -128.46
N ARG A 36 196.75 62.99 -128.17
CA ARG A 36 197.19 62.58 -126.82
C ARG A 36 198.23 63.54 -126.23
N ASN A 37 199.13 64.05 -127.06
CA ASN A 37 200.15 65.02 -126.65
C ASN A 37 199.73 66.47 -126.91
N TRP A 38 198.54 66.70 -127.50
CA TRP A 38 198.03 68.04 -127.76
C TRP A 38 197.49 68.66 -126.46
N PRO A 39 197.97 69.84 -126.04
CA PRO A 39 197.58 70.45 -124.77
C PRO A 39 196.06 70.61 -124.59
N TRP A 40 195.32 70.92 -125.66
CA TRP A 40 193.87 71.10 -125.62
C TRP A 40 193.07 69.81 -125.36
N TRP A 41 193.52 68.64 -125.83
CA TRP A 41 192.82 67.37 -125.54
C TRP A 41 192.96 66.97 -124.06
N ARG A 42 194.13 67.24 -123.46
CA ARG A 42 194.37 67.05 -122.02
C ARG A 42 193.49 67.99 -121.18
N LEU A 43 193.19 69.18 -121.68
CA LEU A 43 192.20 70.07 -121.06
C LEU A 43 190.79 69.48 -121.16
N PHE A 44 190.35 69.02 -122.34
CA PHE A 44 189.01 68.45 -122.52
C PHE A 44 188.75 67.21 -121.66
N THR A 45 189.72 66.28 -121.54
CA THR A 45 189.54 65.07 -120.70
C THR A 45 189.51 65.39 -119.21
N LYS A 46 190.10 66.50 -118.78
CA LYS A 46 189.98 67.00 -117.39
C LYS A 46 188.71 67.84 -117.17
N VAL A 47 188.25 68.58 -118.18
CA VAL A 47 187.05 69.44 -118.08
C VAL A 47 185.75 68.66 -118.29
N ARG A 48 185.72 67.61 -119.13
CA ARG A 48 184.52 66.80 -119.38
C ARG A 48 183.91 66.17 -118.10
N PRO A 49 184.67 65.55 -117.18
CA PRO A 49 184.12 65.09 -115.90
C PRO A 49 183.76 66.24 -114.93
N LEU A 50 184.18 67.48 -115.21
CA LEU A 50 183.75 68.69 -114.49
C LEU A 50 182.50 69.34 -115.12
N LEU A 51 182.04 68.88 -116.29
CA LEU A 51 180.80 69.38 -116.90
C LEU A 51 179.60 68.79 -116.15
N THR A 52 178.79 69.72 -115.63
CA THR A 52 177.65 69.50 -114.71
C THR A 52 176.64 68.45 -115.19
N VAL A 53 176.53 68.25 -116.51
CA VAL A 53 175.52 67.40 -117.15
C VAL A 53 175.70 65.92 -116.81
N THR A 54 176.93 65.40 -116.75
CA THR A 54 177.18 63.97 -116.47
C THR A 54 176.92 63.60 -115.00
N ARG A 55 177.00 64.57 -114.07
CA ARG A 55 176.69 64.36 -112.66
C ARG A 55 175.18 64.39 -112.39
N GLN A 56 174.38 64.98 -113.28
CA GLN A 56 172.92 65.08 -113.12
C GLN A 56 172.20 63.77 -113.47
N GLU A 57 172.65 63.01 -114.48
CA GLU A 57 171.98 61.76 -114.87
C GLU A 57 172.07 60.67 -113.80
N ASP A 58 173.24 60.44 -113.19
CA ASP A 58 173.38 59.51 -112.06
C ASP A 58 172.55 59.96 -110.85
N LEU A 59 172.42 61.27 -110.64
CA LEU A 59 171.60 61.85 -109.57
C LEU A 59 170.11 61.60 -109.81
N VAL A 60 169.64 61.68 -111.06
CA VAL A 60 168.26 61.38 -111.43
C VAL A 60 167.94 59.89 -111.24
N ALA A 61 168.83 58.98 -111.66
CA ALA A 61 168.61 57.54 -111.46
C ALA A 61 168.53 57.17 -109.97
N VAL A 62 169.40 57.74 -109.13
CA VAL A 62 169.32 57.58 -107.67
C VAL A 62 168.02 58.16 -107.12
N LYS A 63 167.59 59.33 -107.60
CA LYS A 63 166.33 59.96 -107.18
C LYS A 63 165.09 59.18 -107.62
N GLU A 64 165.11 58.53 -108.79
CA GLU A 64 164.02 57.66 -109.25
C GLU A 64 163.91 56.37 -108.42
N GLU A 65 165.05 55.77 -108.04
CA GLU A 65 165.08 54.61 -107.16
C GLU A 65 164.61 54.98 -105.74
N GLU A 66 165.02 56.14 -105.21
CA GLU A 66 164.51 56.70 -103.95
C GLU A 66 162.98 56.94 -104.02
N LEU A 67 162.49 57.54 -105.11
CA LEU A 67 161.06 57.80 -105.30
C LEU A 67 160.25 56.50 -105.37
N ARG A 68 160.75 55.47 -106.07
CA ARG A 68 160.10 54.14 -106.10
C ARG A 68 160.03 53.53 -104.70
N LYS A 69 161.10 53.63 -103.92
CA LYS A 69 161.11 53.12 -102.54
C LYS A 69 160.11 53.86 -101.65
N VAL A 70 160.02 55.18 -101.77
CA VAL A 70 159.03 56.00 -101.04
C VAL A 70 157.61 55.60 -101.44
N ILE A 71 157.30 55.51 -102.74
CA ILE A 71 155.97 55.11 -103.22
C ILE A 71 155.58 53.72 -102.73
N VAL A 72 156.50 52.74 -102.80
CA VAL A 72 156.25 51.38 -102.31
C VAL A 72 156.07 51.38 -100.79
N SER A 73 156.82 52.20 -100.05
CA SER A 73 156.66 52.35 -98.60
C SER A 73 155.29 52.94 -98.26
N GLU A 74 154.91 54.05 -98.89
CA GLU A 74 153.63 54.74 -98.69
C GLU A 74 152.45 53.85 -99.10
N LEU A 75 152.54 53.10 -100.22
CA LEU A 75 151.52 52.13 -100.62
C LEU A 75 151.40 50.99 -99.62
N ASN A 76 152.52 50.46 -99.11
CA ASN A 76 152.49 49.41 -98.09
C ASN A 76 151.91 49.93 -96.76
N GLU A 77 152.23 51.16 -96.37
CA GLU A 77 151.66 51.80 -95.19
C GLU A 77 150.16 52.06 -95.35
N MET A 78 149.74 52.56 -96.52
CA MET A 78 148.33 52.76 -96.86
C MET A 78 147.57 51.44 -96.90
N GLN A 79 148.15 50.39 -97.46
CA GLN A 79 147.55 49.05 -97.48
C GLN A 79 147.42 48.48 -96.06
N ARG A 80 148.47 48.58 -95.24
CA ARG A 80 148.39 48.18 -93.82
C ARG A 80 147.35 48.99 -93.05
N SER A 81 147.25 50.28 -93.32
CA SER A 81 146.23 51.15 -92.72
C SER A 81 144.83 50.75 -93.17
N TYR A 82 144.63 50.45 -94.45
CA TYR A 82 143.37 49.97 -94.99
C TYR A 82 142.98 48.61 -94.41
N GLU A 83 143.91 47.66 -94.32
CA GLU A 83 143.68 46.35 -93.70
C GLU A 83 143.31 46.48 -92.22
N LYS A 84 143.98 47.37 -91.47
CA LYS A 84 143.62 47.68 -90.07
C LYS A 84 142.20 48.25 -89.99
N LEU A 85 141.89 49.30 -90.75
CA LEU A 85 140.56 49.92 -90.76
C LEU A 85 139.46 48.95 -91.22
N SER A 86 139.77 48.07 -92.19
CA SER A 86 138.85 47.04 -92.65
C SER A 86 138.59 46.00 -91.56
N ASN A 87 139.62 45.56 -90.84
CA ASN A 87 139.48 44.64 -89.71
C ASN A 87 138.72 45.28 -88.55
N GLU A 88 139.03 46.54 -88.20
CA GLU A 88 138.30 47.32 -87.21
C GLU A 88 136.83 47.49 -87.60
N LYS A 89 136.54 47.78 -88.87
CA LYS A 89 135.15 47.86 -89.36
C LYS A 89 134.41 46.52 -89.22
N VAL A 90 135.07 45.40 -89.51
CA VAL A 90 134.48 44.07 -89.35
C VAL A 90 134.24 43.76 -87.87
N GLN A 91 135.19 44.08 -86.99
CA GLN A 91 135.05 43.92 -85.54
C GLN A 91 133.90 44.77 -84.99
N LEU A 92 133.86 46.06 -85.31
CA LEU A 92 132.79 46.96 -84.88
C LEU A 92 131.41 46.51 -85.39
N ASN A 93 131.33 46.00 -86.62
CA ASN A 93 130.07 45.42 -87.12
C ASN A 93 129.66 44.15 -86.37
N ALA A 94 130.62 43.30 -85.99
CA ALA A 94 130.34 42.12 -85.19
C ALA A 94 129.87 42.48 -83.77
N GLU A 95 130.54 43.44 -83.13
CA GLU A 95 130.15 43.99 -81.83
C GLU A 95 128.77 44.63 -81.88
N LEU A 96 128.49 45.43 -82.91
CA LEU A 96 127.17 46.05 -83.11
C LEU A 96 126.07 44.99 -83.28
N GLN A 97 126.33 43.92 -84.04
CA GLN A 97 125.37 42.83 -84.20
C GLN A 97 125.13 42.09 -82.88
N GLN A 98 126.19 41.83 -82.11
CA GLN A 98 126.08 41.20 -80.79
C GLN A 98 125.26 42.06 -79.82
N GLU A 99 125.50 43.37 -79.78
CA GLU A 99 124.72 44.30 -78.97
C GLU A 99 123.27 44.41 -79.46
N HIS A 100 123.02 44.32 -80.76
CA HIS A 100 121.68 44.28 -81.31
C HIS A 100 120.92 43.03 -80.85
N ASP A 101 121.54 41.85 -80.98
CA ASP A 101 120.96 40.58 -80.53
C ASP A 101 120.75 40.57 -79.00
N SER A 102 121.70 41.12 -78.23
CA SER A 102 121.60 41.28 -76.78
C SER A 102 120.41 42.17 -76.40
N ASN A 103 120.27 43.34 -77.04
CA ASN A 103 119.14 44.24 -76.82
C ASN A 103 117.80 43.61 -77.21
N GLN A 104 117.77 42.83 -78.30
CA GLN A 104 116.57 42.11 -78.71
C GLN A 104 116.17 41.06 -77.66
N ASN A 105 117.13 40.30 -77.12
CA ASN A 105 116.88 39.34 -76.05
C ASN A 105 116.36 40.03 -74.77
N LEU A 106 117.00 41.12 -74.34
CA LEU A 106 116.54 41.91 -73.20
C LEU A 106 115.14 42.47 -73.41
N GLN A 107 114.83 42.92 -74.63
CA GLN A 107 113.50 43.40 -74.99
C GLN A 107 112.44 42.28 -74.89
N THR A 108 112.74 41.08 -75.38
CA THR A 108 111.83 39.93 -75.25
C THR A 108 111.61 39.50 -73.81
N GLU A 109 112.67 39.47 -72.98
CA GLU A 109 112.54 39.16 -71.55
C GLU A 109 111.75 40.25 -70.80
N ARG A 110 111.96 41.54 -71.15
CA ARG A 110 111.17 42.64 -70.60
C ARG A 110 109.69 42.51 -70.91
N ASP A 111 109.34 42.18 -72.15
CA ASP A 111 107.95 42.04 -72.57
C ASP A 111 107.30 40.82 -71.90
N ARG A 112 108.04 39.69 -71.78
CA ARG A 112 107.61 38.52 -71.00
C ARG A 112 107.38 38.83 -69.52
N LEU A 113 108.28 39.59 -68.90
CA LEU A 113 108.13 40.00 -67.49
C LEU A 113 106.94 40.95 -67.32
N ARG A 114 106.66 41.81 -68.31
CA ARG A 114 105.49 42.69 -68.30
C ARG A 114 104.18 41.90 -68.38
N GLU A 115 104.10 40.92 -69.27
CA GLU A 115 102.95 40.01 -69.34
C GLU A 115 102.75 39.26 -68.02
N LYS A 116 103.83 38.74 -67.43
CA LYS A 116 103.77 38.07 -66.12
C LYS A 116 103.31 39.00 -65.00
N LEU A 117 103.77 40.26 -65.00
CA LEU A 117 103.34 41.26 -64.03
C LEU A 117 101.83 41.53 -64.19
N GLN A 118 101.35 41.72 -65.41
CA GLN A 118 99.94 41.94 -65.68
C GLN A 118 99.08 40.76 -65.20
N THR A 119 99.48 39.52 -65.48
CA THR A 119 98.73 38.35 -64.99
C THR A 119 98.70 38.27 -63.47
N LEU A 120 99.80 38.64 -62.79
CA LEU A 120 99.84 38.65 -61.33
C LEU A 120 98.98 39.77 -60.72
N GLU A 121 98.90 40.93 -61.38
CA GLU A 121 98.02 42.03 -60.98
C GLU A 121 96.54 41.65 -61.16
N GLU A 122 96.20 40.97 -62.25
CA GLU A 122 94.86 40.41 -62.49
C GLU A 122 94.49 39.36 -61.42
N ASP A 123 95.37 38.38 -61.16
CA ASP A 123 95.19 37.38 -60.11
C ASP A 123 95.02 38.02 -58.72
N TYR A 124 95.80 39.07 -58.41
CA TYR A 124 95.71 39.79 -57.14
C TYR A 124 94.34 40.47 -56.97
N MET A 125 93.85 41.15 -58.02
CA MET A 125 92.53 41.78 -58.00
C MET A 125 91.41 40.75 -57.84
N GLU A 126 91.49 39.60 -58.50
CA GLU A 126 90.51 38.52 -58.33
C GLU A 126 90.49 37.98 -56.89
N LEU A 127 91.68 37.78 -56.30
CA LEU A 127 91.81 37.36 -54.90
C LEU A 127 91.25 38.40 -53.92
N GLU A 128 91.50 39.69 -54.17
CA GLU A 128 90.98 40.79 -53.36
C GLU A 128 89.45 40.90 -53.43
N ASN A 129 88.88 40.76 -54.64
CA ASN A 129 87.42 40.72 -54.82
C ASN A 129 86.81 39.51 -54.10
N ARG A 130 87.43 38.33 -54.20
CA ARG A 130 86.96 37.13 -53.49
C ARG A 130 87.04 37.28 -51.97
N ASP A 131 88.11 37.88 -51.45
CA ASP A 131 88.25 38.18 -50.02
C ASP A 131 87.14 39.15 -49.54
N SER A 132 86.83 40.19 -50.32
CA SER A 132 85.71 41.09 -50.06
C SER A 132 84.36 40.36 -50.02
N GLU A 133 84.09 39.48 -50.99
CA GLU A 133 82.87 38.68 -51.02
C GLU A 133 82.76 37.74 -49.82
N GLU A 134 83.84 37.05 -49.46
CA GLU A 134 83.87 36.16 -48.29
C GLU A 134 83.69 36.92 -46.98
N LYS A 135 84.28 38.12 -46.84
CA LYS A 135 84.03 39.00 -45.68
C LYS A 135 82.56 39.43 -45.60
N SER A 136 81.92 39.74 -46.72
CA SER A 136 80.49 40.06 -46.75
C SER A 136 79.63 38.86 -46.37
N LYS A 137 79.94 37.66 -46.88
CA LYS A 137 79.26 36.42 -46.49
C LYS A 137 79.43 36.13 -44.99
N LEU A 138 80.63 36.27 -44.46
CA LEU A 138 80.91 36.08 -43.03
C LEU A 138 80.07 37.03 -42.18
N HIS A 139 80.04 38.31 -42.53
CA HIS A 139 79.23 39.30 -41.81
C HIS A 139 77.73 38.96 -41.82
N ASN A 140 77.20 38.51 -42.97
CA ASN A 140 75.81 38.08 -43.07
C ASN A 140 75.53 36.83 -42.21
N LEU A 141 76.44 35.86 -42.20
CA LEU A 141 76.32 34.66 -41.37
C LEU A 141 76.39 34.98 -39.87
N GLU A 142 77.26 35.91 -39.45
CA GLU A 142 77.33 36.38 -38.05
C GLU A 142 76.03 37.09 -37.63
N ALA A 143 75.47 37.92 -38.50
CA ALA A 143 74.19 38.58 -38.25
C ALA A 143 73.04 37.57 -38.14
N GLU A 144 73.01 36.57 -39.03
CA GLU A 144 72.01 35.49 -38.97
C GLU A 144 72.19 34.62 -37.73
N GLN A 145 73.43 34.26 -37.36
CA GLN A 145 73.73 33.53 -36.14
C GLN A 145 73.21 34.28 -34.91
N LYS A 146 73.45 35.59 -34.83
CA LYS A 146 72.96 36.42 -33.73
C LYS A 146 71.43 36.43 -33.67
N ARG A 147 70.76 36.61 -34.82
CA ARG A 147 69.30 36.57 -34.92
C ARG A 147 68.73 35.24 -34.45
N LEU A 148 69.35 34.11 -34.85
CA LEU A 148 68.91 32.78 -34.45
C LEU A 148 69.12 32.53 -32.95
N LEU A 149 70.21 33.03 -32.36
CA LEU A 149 70.44 32.94 -30.92
C LEU A 149 69.39 33.72 -30.11
N GLU A 150 69.04 34.93 -30.55
CA GLU A 150 67.95 35.71 -29.95
C GLU A 150 66.61 34.96 -30.05
N GLN A 151 66.28 34.38 -31.21
CA GLN A 151 65.08 33.56 -31.38
C GLN A 151 65.05 32.32 -30.48
N ILE A 152 66.20 31.65 -30.29
CA ILE A 152 66.29 30.50 -29.37
C ILE A 152 66.06 30.95 -27.93
N SER A 153 66.59 32.11 -27.52
CA SER A 153 66.35 32.68 -26.19
C SER A 153 64.87 32.97 -25.98
N ASP A 154 64.23 33.69 -26.91
CA ASP A 154 62.81 34.05 -26.82
C ASP A 154 61.89 32.81 -26.76
N LEU A 155 62.18 31.79 -27.56
CA LEU A 155 61.43 30.53 -27.55
C LEU A 155 61.65 29.74 -26.24
N SER A 156 62.84 29.83 -25.64
CA SER A 156 63.12 29.21 -24.35
C SER A 156 62.34 29.88 -23.23
N ASP A 157 62.28 31.21 -23.22
CA ASP A 157 61.50 31.98 -22.24
C ASP A 157 59.98 31.72 -22.39
N GLN A 158 59.49 31.64 -23.64
CA GLN A 158 58.10 31.28 -23.92
C GLN A 158 57.77 29.87 -23.44
N LEU A 159 58.67 28.91 -23.66
CA LEU A 159 58.49 27.53 -23.20
C LEU A 159 58.40 27.47 -21.67
N GLU A 160 59.27 28.19 -20.95
CA GLU A 160 59.24 28.22 -19.49
C GLU A 160 57.92 28.85 -18.98
N LEU A 161 57.46 29.94 -19.60
CA LEU A 161 56.19 30.57 -19.24
C LEU A 161 55.00 29.62 -19.44
N GLU A 162 54.93 28.93 -20.58
CA GLU A 162 53.89 27.95 -20.88
C GLU A 162 53.94 26.76 -19.92
N GLU A 163 55.14 26.29 -19.54
CA GLU A 163 55.29 25.25 -18.52
C GLU A 163 54.77 25.68 -17.15
N GLN A 164 55.04 26.92 -16.74
CA GLN A 164 54.50 27.49 -15.50
C GLN A 164 52.97 27.62 -15.55
N GLN A 165 52.40 28.07 -16.68
CA GLN A 165 50.95 28.12 -16.87
C GLN A 165 50.32 26.73 -16.82
N ARG A 166 50.93 25.74 -17.47
CA ARG A 166 50.48 24.34 -17.43
C ARG A 166 50.49 23.78 -16.01
N GLN A 167 51.52 24.07 -15.21
CA GLN A 167 51.56 23.66 -13.81
C GLN A 167 50.43 24.30 -12.98
N LYS A 168 50.16 25.60 -13.17
CA LYS A 168 49.03 26.29 -12.50
C LYS A 168 47.70 25.63 -12.86
N LEU A 169 47.44 25.40 -14.15
CA LEU A 169 46.22 24.74 -14.62
C LEU A 169 46.09 23.31 -14.08
N GLN A 170 47.20 22.58 -13.91
CA GLN A 170 47.18 21.23 -13.33
C GLN A 170 46.79 21.26 -11.84
N VAL A 171 47.23 22.26 -11.07
CA VAL A 171 46.82 22.44 -9.67
C VAL A 171 45.34 22.83 -9.60
N GLU A 172 44.89 23.75 -10.45
CA GLU A 172 43.46 24.12 -10.52
C GLU A 172 42.57 22.94 -10.91
N LYS A 173 42.99 22.14 -11.89
CA LYS A 173 42.31 20.91 -12.30
C LYS A 173 42.14 19.95 -11.12
N THR A 174 43.22 19.64 -10.41
CA THR A 174 43.15 18.72 -9.26
C THR A 174 42.30 19.27 -8.12
N SER A 175 42.30 20.60 -7.90
CA SER A 175 41.39 21.25 -6.94
C SER A 175 39.92 21.13 -7.35
N ILE A 176 39.60 21.31 -8.63
CA ILE A 176 38.24 21.15 -9.16
C ILE A 176 37.80 19.69 -9.07
N GLU A 177 38.66 18.74 -9.44
CA GLU A 177 38.39 17.30 -9.31
C GLU A 177 38.06 16.91 -7.86
N GLN A 178 38.80 17.43 -6.89
CA GLN A 178 38.50 17.23 -5.46
C GLN A 178 37.13 17.81 -5.06
N LYS A 179 36.78 19.02 -5.52
CA LYS A 179 35.46 19.63 -5.27
C LYS A 179 34.34 18.81 -5.89
N VAL A 180 34.52 18.32 -7.12
CA VAL A 180 33.55 17.45 -7.80
C VAL A 180 33.36 16.15 -7.00
N SER A 181 34.44 15.53 -6.53
CA SER A 181 34.35 14.32 -5.69
C SER A 181 33.55 14.59 -4.41
N GLN A 182 33.83 15.69 -3.70
CA GLN A 182 33.12 16.06 -2.47
C GLN A 182 31.63 16.34 -2.72
N LEU A 183 31.30 17.04 -3.81
CA LEU A 183 29.90 17.28 -4.20
C LEU A 183 29.18 15.98 -4.56
N ASN A 184 29.87 15.06 -5.22
CA ASN A 184 29.32 13.76 -5.57
C ASN A 184 29.03 12.91 -4.31
N ASP A 185 29.94 12.88 -3.34
CA ASP A 185 29.73 12.20 -2.05
C ASP A 185 28.54 12.83 -1.29
N GLY A 186 28.45 14.16 -1.31
CA GLY A 186 27.31 14.90 -0.76
C GLY A 186 25.99 14.56 -1.44
N TYR A 187 25.98 14.46 -2.77
CA TYR A 187 24.82 14.06 -3.57
C TYR A 187 24.33 12.67 -3.18
N VAL A 188 25.23 11.67 -3.15
CA VAL A 188 24.89 10.29 -2.76
C VAL A 188 24.32 10.23 -1.33
N SER A 189 24.91 10.97 -0.39
CA SER A 189 24.38 11.04 0.99
C SER A 189 22.97 11.62 1.07
N ILE A 190 22.67 12.65 0.26
CA ILE A 190 21.33 13.24 0.18
C ILE A 190 20.35 12.28 -0.48
N GLU A 191 20.77 11.58 -1.54
CA GLU A 191 19.97 10.58 -2.25
C GLU A 191 19.59 9.40 -1.33
N ASP A 192 20.52 8.90 -0.52
CA ASP A 192 20.24 7.87 0.49
C ASP A 192 19.21 8.34 1.54
N LYS A 193 19.36 9.57 2.04
CA LYS A 193 18.40 10.17 2.98
C LYS A 193 17.03 10.35 2.34
N TYR A 194 16.99 10.80 1.09
CA TYR A 194 15.75 10.94 0.32
C TYR A 194 15.05 9.58 0.15
N ASN A 195 15.78 8.55 -0.28
CA ASN A 195 15.25 7.20 -0.45
C ASN A 195 14.72 6.62 0.88
N LYS A 196 15.40 6.90 2.00
CA LYS A 196 14.92 6.54 3.33
C LYS A 196 13.60 7.26 3.67
N LEU A 197 13.53 8.58 3.47
CA LEU A 197 12.31 9.36 3.71
C LEU A 197 11.15 8.90 2.82
N VAL A 198 11.40 8.50 1.57
CA VAL A 198 10.38 7.93 0.68
C VAL A 198 9.83 6.62 1.22
N LYS A 199 10.70 5.72 1.73
CA LYS A 199 10.26 4.47 2.38
C LYS A 199 9.46 4.74 3.65
N ASP A 200 9.94 5.63 4.52
CA ASP A 200 9.26 5.98 5.77
C ASP A 200 7.89 6.63 5.47
N LYS A 201 7.81 7.52 4.48
CA LYS A 201 6.54 8.12 4.01
C LYS A 201 5.58 7.05 3.53
N LYS A 202 6.04 6.06 2.76
CA LYS A 202 5.20 4.96 2.29
C LYS A 202 4.67 4.13 3.47
N GLN A 203 5.53 3.75 4.41
CA GLN A 203 5.13 3.01 5.61
C GLN A 203 4.10 3.78 6.46
N LEU A 204 4.27 5.08 6.63
CA LEU A 204 3.31 5.93 7.34
C LEU A 204 1.98 6.02 6.59
N THR A 205 2.01 6.09 5.25
CA THR A 205 0.80 6.11 4.41
C THR A 205 0.05 4.78 4.56
N ASP A 206 0.75 3.64 4.41
CA ASP A 206 0.15 2.31 4.60
C ASP A 206 -0.43 2.14 6.02
N ARG A 207 0.22 2.71 7.05
CA ARG A 207 -0.28 2.70 8.43
C ARG A 207 -1.52 3.56 8.62
N ILE A 208 -1.58 4.72 7.97
CA ILE A 208 -2.77 5.60 7.95
C ILE A 208 -3.93 4.85 7.31
N ASP A 209 -3.74 4.27 6.12
CA ASP A 209 -4.79 3.54 5.41
C ASP A 209 -5.35 2.37 6.26
N LEU A 210 -4.45 1.62 6.93
CA LEU A 210 -4.85 0.56 7.86
C LEU A 210 -5.68 1.10 9.04
N LEU A 211 -5.22 2.19 9.68
CA LEU A 211 -5.94 2.79 10.81
C LEU A 211 -7.29 3.37 10.39
N THR A 212 -7.38 3.97 9.19
CA THR A 212 -8.64 4.46 8.63
C THR A 212 -9.61 3.31 8.37
N SER A 213 -9.14 2.18 7.84
CA SER A 213 -9.98 0.98 7.67
C SER A 213 -10.46 0.43 9.03
N GLN A 214 -9.58 0.35 10.03
CA GLN A 214 -9.93 -0.10 11.38
C GLN A 214 -10.96 0.83 12.04
N LEU A 215 -10.80 2.14 11.89
CA LEU A 215 -11.75 3.12 12.38
C LEU A 215 -13.12 2.94 11.74
N ALA A 216 -13.19 2.75 10.42
CA ALA A 216 -14.45 2.51 9.70
C ALA A 216 -15.16 1.23 10.20
N GLU A 217 -14.41 0.15 10.46
CA GLU A 217 -14.98 -1.06 11.07
C GLU A 217 -15.54 -0.82 12.48
N GLU A 218 -14.80 -0.10 13.33
CA GLU A 218 -15.25 0.23 14.68
C GLU A 218 -16.47 1.17 14.68
N GLU A 219 -16.54 2.12 13.75
CA GLU A 219 -17.72 2.95 13.54
C GLU A 219 -18.95 2.11 13.16
N GLU A 220 -18.79 1.11 12.30
CA GLU A 220 -19.89 0.20 11.93
C GLU A 220 -20.28 -0.72 13.09
N ARG A 221 -19.31 -1.27 13.85
CA ARG A 221 -19.57 -2.01 15.09
C ARG A 221 -20.34 -1.15 16.10
N SER A 222 -19.94 0.12 16.27
CA SER A 222 -20.62 1.08 17.15
C SER A 222 -22.06 1.36 16.69
N LYS A 223 -22.30 1.54 15.39
CA LYS A 223 -23.65 1.68 14.83
C LYS A 223 -24.49 0.43 15.08
N GLN A 224 -23.93 -0.77 14.90
CA GLN A 224 -24.61 -2.03 15.17
C GLN A 224 -24.94 -2.19 16.65
N LEU A 225 -23.99 -1.91 17.55
CA LEU A 225 -24.20 -1.91 19.00
C LEU A 225 -25.26 -0.90 19.42
N THR A 226 -25.27 0.29 18.83
CA THR A 226 -26.28 1.32 19.10
C THR A 226 -27.68 0.85 18.66
N LYS A 227 -27.81 0.21 17.49
CA LYS A 227 -29.08 -0.41 17.04
C LYS A 227 -29.52 -1.56 17.95
N LEU A 228 -28.58 -2.35 18.45
CA LEU A 228 -28.89 -3.46 19.35
C LEU A 228 -29.31 -2.95 20.73
N LYS A 229 -28.62 -1.91 21.24
CA LYS A 229 -28.95 -1.21 22.47
C LYS A 229 -30.37 -0.63 22.40
N SER A 230 -30.73 0.08 21.34
CA SER A 230 -32.08 0.64 21.20
C SER A 230 -33.17 -0.44 21.15
N LYS A 231 -32.90 -1.59 20.51
CA LYS A 231 -33.80 -2.76 20.55
C LYS A 231 -33.97 -3.30 21.97
N TYR A 232 -32.87 -3.48 22.71
CA TYR A 232 -32.94 -3.99 24.08
C TYR A 232 -33.60 -2.99 25.04
N GLU A 233 -33.36 -1.68 24.88
CA GLU A 233 -34.07 -0.64 25.64
C GLU A 233 -35.57 -0.68 25.35
N SER A 234 -35.98 -0.83 24.08
CA SER A 234 -37.39 -1.02 23.71
C SER A 234 -37.99 -2.27 24.38
N ASN A 235 -37.31 -3.41 24.30
CA ASN A 235 -37.77 -4.65 24.93
C ASN A 235 -37.85 -4.53 26.46
N LEU A 236 -36.88 -3.83 27.08
CA LEU A 236 -36.87 -3.58 28.52
C LEU A 236 -38.08 -2.73 28.92
N ASN A 237 -38.36 -1.65 28.18
CA ASN A 237 -39.54 -0.82 28.41
C ASN A 237 -40.84 -1.62 28.26
N GLU A 238 -40.97 -2.45 27.22
CA GLU A 238 -42.14 -3.33 27.04
C GLU A 238 -42.30 -4.34 28.19
N LEU A 239 -41.20 -4.91 28.68
CA LEU A 239 -41.21 -5.83 29.82
C LEU A 239 -41.54 -5.10 31.12
N GLN A 240 -41.04 -3.88 31.32
CA GLN A 240 -41.42 -3.02 32.44
C GLN A 240 -42.91 -2.68 32.39
N ASP A 241 -43.45 -2.30 31.24
CA ASP A 241 -44.89 -2.03 31.06
C ASP A 241 -45.74 -3.28 31.31
N LYS A 242 -45.28 -4.46 30.89
CA LYS A 242 -45.94 -5.75 31.20
C LYS A 242 -45.90 -6.04 32.70
N LEU A 243 -44.75 -5.82 33.34
CA LEU A 243 -44.58 -6.02 34.78
C LEU A 243 -45.51 -5.10 35.58
N VAL A 244 -45.59 -3.81 35.24
CA VAL A 244 -46.48 -2.85 35.90
C VAL A 244 -47.95 -3.25 35.70
N ARG A 245 -48.34 -3.68 34.50
CA ARG A 245 -49.69 -4.19 34.22
C ARG A 245 -50.02 -5.42 35.05
N GLU A 246 -49.10 -6.40 35.13
CA GLU A 246 -49.27 -7.60 35.96
C GLU A 246 -49.31 -7.27 37.46
N GLN A 247 -48.46 -6.36 37.94
CA GLN A 247 -48.50 -5.90 39.34
C GLN A 247 -49.84 -5.25 39.68
N LYS A 248 -50.37 -4.40 38.79
CA LYS A 248 -51.69 -3.79 38.97
C LYS A 248 -52.81 -4.84 38.95
N SER A 249 -52.79 -5.74 37.98
CA SER A 249 -53.73 -6.87 37.89
C SER A 249 -53.70 -7.73 39.17
N ARG A 250 -52.50 -8.07 39.66
CA ARG A 250 -52.32 -8.82 40.91
C ARG A 250 -52.90 -8.07 42.11
N GLN A 251 -52.67 -6.77 42.20
CA GLN A 251 -53.19 -5.93 43.28
C GLN A 251 -54.72 -5.85 43.23
N ASP A 252 -55.31 -5.68 42.04
CA ASP A 252 -56.76 -5.70 41.83
C ASP A 252 -57.36 -7.06 42.25
N ILE A 253 -56.69 -8.17 41.90
CA ILE A 253 -57.06 -9.53 42.33
C ILE A 253 -56.92 -9.69 43.85
N GLU A 254 -55.86 -9.18 44.48
CA GLU A 254 -55.69 -9.22 45.94
C GLU A 254 -56.80 -8.45 46.67
N VAL A 255 -57.20 -7.29 46.14
CA VAL A 255 -58.33 -6.50 46.67
C VAL A 255 -59.64 -7.27 46.50
N ALA A 256 -59.91 -7.81 45.31
CA ALA A 256 -61.10 -8.62 45.05
C ALA A 256 -61.14 -9.87 45.94
N LYS A 257 -59.99 -10.54 46.14
CA LYS A 257 -59.84 -11.68 47.02
C LYS A 257 -60.17 -11.30 48.48
N ARG A 258 -59.58 -10.23 49.02
CA ARG A 258 -59.88 -9.76 50.40
C ARG A 258 -61.36 -9.43 50.57
N ARG A 259 -61.98 -8.83 49.56
CA ARG A 259 -63.42 -8.54 49.56
C ARG A 259 -64.24 -9.83 49.60
N LEU A 260 -63.94 -10.80 48.73
CA LEU A 260 -64.60 -12.11 48.72
C LEU A 260 -64.37 -12.90 50.01
N GLU A 261 -63.18 -12.83 50.61
CA GLU A 261 -62.90 -13.42 51.92
C GLU A 261 -63.75 -12.78 53.03
N THR A 262 -63.94 -11.46 52.98
CA THR A 262 -64.82 -10.73 53.92
C THR A 262 -66.28 -11.14 53.73
N GLU A 263 -66.77 -11.13 52.49
CA GLU A 263 -68.12 -11.59 52.14
C GLU A 263 -68.33 -13.06 52.55
N ALA A 264 -67.33 -13.93 52.35
CA ALA A 264 -67.39 -15.33 52.79
C ALA A 264 -67.43 -15.48 54.31
N SER A 265 -66.65 -14.67 55.06
CA SER A 265 -66.71 -14.63 56.52
C SER A 265 -68.08 -14.17 57.01
N GLU A 266 -68.64 -13.10 56.44
CA GLU A 266 -69.98 -12.62 56.76
C GLU A 266 -71.06 -13.69 56.49
N ARG A 267 -70.94 -14.44 55.38
CA ARG A 267 -71.84 -15.56 55.09
C ARG A 267 -71.68 -16.71 56.08
N LEU A 268 -70.46 -16.98 56.53
CA LEU A 268 -70.19 -17.99 57.56
C LEU A 268 -70.80 -17.58 58.91
N ASP A 269 -70.66 -16.31 59.30
CA ASP A 269 -71.26 -15.75 60.52
C ASP A 269 -72.80 -15.74 60.44
N GLN A 270 -73.38 -15.39 59.29
CA GLN A 270 -74.82 -15.52 59.07
C GLN A 270 -75.31 -16.97 59.13
N ALA A 271 -74.54 -17.90 58.57
CA ALA A 271 -74.87 -19.33 58.63
C ALA A 271 -74.78 -19.87 60.06
N SER A 272 -73.77 -19.46 60.83
CA SER A 272 -73.62 -19.87 62.24
C SER A 272 -74.73 -19.29 63.12
N GLU A 273 -75.11 -18.02 62.93
CA GLU A 273 -76.25 -17.40 63.61
C GLU A 273 -77.57 -18.06 63.21
N SER A 274 -77.78 -18.36 61.93
CA SER A 274 -78.95 -19.12 61.48
C SER A 274 -78.98 -20.51 62.09
N SER A 275 -77.83 -21.19 62.22
CA SER A 275 -77.73 -22.49 62.88
C SER A 275 -78.07 -22.39 64.37
N ARG A 276 -77.60 -21.33 65.05
CA ARG A 276 -77.92 -21.03 66.46
C ARG A 276 -79.42 -20.81 66.66
N ILE A 277 -80.06 -20.04 65.77
CA ILE A 277 -81.51 -19.83 65.77
C ILE A 277 -82.25 -21.15 65.54
N VAL A 278 -81.79 -21.99 64.61
CA VAL A 278 -82.37 -23.32 64.38
C VAL A 278 -82.25 -24.20 65.64
N GLU A 279 -81.13 -24.13 66.36
CA GLU A 279 -80.93 -24.88 67.60
C GLU A 279 -81.82 -24.36 68.75
N GLU A 280 -81.97 -23.05 68.89
CA GLU A 280 -82.93 -22.43 69.82
C GLU A 280 -84.39 -22.80 69.49
N LEU A 281 -84.75 -22.82 68.20
CA LEU A 281 -86.06 -23.27 67.73
C LEU A 281 -86.28 -24.77 67.99
N ARG A 282 -85.26 -25.61 67.80
CA ARG A 282 -85.32 -27.04 68.16
C ARG A 282 -85.48 -27.24 69.66
N ALA A 283 -84.79 -26.46 70.49
CA ALA A 283 -84.92 -26.53 71.94
C ALA A 283 -86.32 -26.11 72.43
N THR A 284 -86.90 -25.07 71.81
CA THR A 284 -88.28 -24.65 72.12
C THR A 284 -89.32 -25.68 71.65
N VAL A 285 -89.13 -26.30 70.48
CA VAL A 285 -89.96 -27.43 70.02
C VAL A 285 -89.88 -28.59 71.02
N ALA A 286 -88.68 -29.02 71.42
CA ALA A 286 -88.52 -30.09 72.40
C ALA A 286 -89.18 -29.78 73.76
N LYS A 287 -89.15 -28.52 74.19
CA LYS A 287 -89.85 -28.07 75.41
C LYS A 287 -91.38 -28.17 75.26
N LEU A 288 -91.93 -27.74 74.12
CA LEU A 288 -93.35 -27.85 73.83
C LEU A 288 -93.79 -29.32 73.69
N GLU A 289 -92.97 -30.17 73.08
CA GLU A 289 -93.20 -31.62 73.02
C GLU A 289 -93.25 -32.26 74.42
N ALA A 290 -92.37 -31.83 75.33
CA ALA A 290 -92.40 -32.28 76.73
C ALA A 290 -93.66 -31.82 77.48
N GLU A 291 -94.11 -30.57 77.27
CA GLU A 291 -95.36 -30.07 77.85
C GLU A 291 -96.58 -30.84 77.30
N VAL A 292 -96.60 -31.16 76.00
CA VAL A 292 -97.65 -31.97 75.38
C VAL A 292 -97.68 -33.38 75.99
N ALA A 293 -96.52 -34.04 76.13
CA ALA A 293 -96.43 -35.35 76.77
C ALA A 293 -96.91 -35.31 78.24
N GLN A 294 -96.61 -34.24 78.96
CA GLN A 294 -97.07 -34.06 80.34
C GLN A 294 -98.59 -33.84 80.43
N LEU A 295 -99.17 -33.10 79.47
CA LEU A 295 -100.62 -32.93 79.35
C LEU A 295 -101.33 -34.23 78.94
N GLN A 296 -100.70 -35.06 78.09
CA GLN A 296 -101.21 -36.39 77.75
C GLN A 296 -101.24 -37.31 78.96
N ASN A 297 -100.18 -37.36 79.76
CA ASN A 297 -100.18 -38.13 81.00
C ASN A 297 -101.27 -37.68 81.98
N ARG A 298 -101.50 -36.36 82.10
CA ARG A 298 -102.61 -35.83 82.92
C ARG A 298 -103.99 -36.22 82.37
N LEU A 299 -104.15 -36.25 81.05
CA LEU A 299 -105.38 -36.70 80.42
C LEU A 299 -105.63 -38.18 80.70
N ASP A 300 -104.59 -39.01 80.64
CA ASP A 300 -104.69 -40.45 80.94
C ASP A 300 -105.05 -40.69 82.42
N GLU A 301 -104.48 -39.91 83.36
CA GLU A 301 -104.86 -39.92 84.78
C GLU A 301 -106.35 -39.58 84.99
N GLU A 302 -106.86 -38.55 84.31
CA GLU A 302 -108.27 -38.16 84.36
C GLU A 302 -109.19 -39.21 83.73
N ILE A 303 -108.76 -39.89 82.66
CA ILE A 303 -109.51 -41.00 82.04
C ILE A 303 -109.64 -42.17 83.03
N VAL A 304 -108.56 -42.53 83.73
CA VAL A 304 -108.57 -43.58 84.77
C VAL A 304 -109.47 -43.17 85.94
N ALA A 305 -109.35 -41.94 86.43
CA ALA A 305 -110.20 -41.43 87.51
C ALA A 305 -111.70 -41.46 87.14
N LYS A 306 -112.03 -41.06 85.90
CA LYS A 306 -113.40 -41.13 85.36
C LYS A 306 -113.93 -42.56 85.28
N ALA A 307 -113.10 -43.53 84.88
CA ALA A 307 -113.49 -44.94 84.81
C ALA A 307 -113.81 -45.52 86.20
N VAL A 308 -113.00 -45.16 87.21
CA VAL A 308 -113.24 -45.56 88.62
C VAL A 308 -114.54 -44.95 89.15
N ALA A 309 -114.77 -43.65 88.91
CA ALA A 309 -116.01 -42.97 89.32
C ALA A 309 -117.26 -43.54 88.62
N GLN A 310 -117.15 -43.95 87.35
CA GLN A 310 -118.27 -44.62 86.66
C GLN A 310 -118.58 -46.01 87.22
N LYS A 311 -117.58 -46.72 87.75
CA LYS A 311 -117.76 -48.05 88.35
C LYS A 311 -118.51 -47.94 89.69
N SER A 312 -118.12 -47.01 90.57
CA SER A 312 -118.81 -46.76 91.84
C SER A 312 -120.26 -46.28 91.64
N VAL A 313 -120.53 -45.48 90.61
CA VAL A 313 -121.91 -45.07 90.26
C VAL A 313 -122.81 -46.27 89.89
N ARG A 314 -122.27 -47.31 89.24
CA ARG A 314 -123.04 -48.53 88.91
C ARG A 314 -123.31 -49.38 90.15
N GLU A 315 -122.33 -49.51 91.03
CA GLU A 315 -122.46 -50.26 92.29
C GLU A 315 -123.53 -49.63 93.21
N TYR A 316 -123.52 -48.30 93.37
CA TYR A 316 -124.55 -47.61 94.15
C TYR A 316 -125.95 -47.66 93.51
N LYS A 317 -126.06 -47.69 92.18
CA LYS A 317 -127.35 -47.89 91.50
C LYS A 317 -127.91 -49.30 91.70
N SER A 318 -127.05 -50.32 91.77
CA SER A 318 -127.46 -51.70 92.06
C SER A 318 -128.02 -51.85 93.47
N HIS A 319 -127.34 -51.27 94.48
CA HIS A 319 -127.82 -51.28 95.87
C HIS A 319 -129.15 -50.55 96.08
N ILE A 320 -129.40 -49.47 95.33
CA ILE A 320 -130.69 -48.77 95.38
C ILE A 320 -131.82 -49.64 94.82
N GLN A 321 -131.54 -50.53 93.87
CA GLN A 321 -132.53 -51.43 93.28
C GLN A 321 -132.88 -52.58 94.24
N GLU A 322 -131.89 -53.20 94.87
CA GLU A 322 -132.09 -54.25 95.90
C GLU A 322 -132.93 -53.73 97.08
N LEU A 323 -132.61 -52.54 97.62
CA LEU A 323 -133.37 -51.94 98.72
C LEU A 323 -134.82 -51.56 98.36
N LYS A 324 -135.14 -51.39 97.07
CA LYS A 324 -136.52 -51.15 96.61
C LYS A 324 -137.31 -52.44 96.51
N GLU A 325 -136.68 -53.53 96.07
CA GLU A 325 -137.31 -54.85 95.98
C GLU A 325 -137.61 -55.43 97.38
N ASP A 326 -136.72 -55.19 98.36
CA ASP A 326 -136.97 -55.56 99.76
C ASP A 326 -138.14 -54.78 100.40
N LEU A 327 -138.32 -53.51 100.04
CA LEU A 327 -139.42 -52.67 100.55
C LEU A 327 -140.78 -53.07 99.96
N GLU A 328 -140.82 -53.53 98.71
CA GLU A 328 -142.03 -54.04 98.06
C GLU A 328 -142.41 -55.43 98.58
N ALA A 329 -141.42 -56.28 98.86
CA ALA A 329 -141.65 -57.59 99.49
C ALA A 329 -142.29 -57.46 100.89
N GLU A 330 -141.83 -56.51 101.70
CA GLU A 330 -142.43 -56.25 103.03
C GLU A 330 -143.84 -55.64 102.94
N ARG A 331 -144.10 -54.77 101.96
CA ARG A 331 -145.46 -54.24 101.73
C ARG A 331 -146.46 -55.35 101.37
N MET A 332 -146.07 -56.27 100.48
CA MET A 332 -146.93 -57.41 100.11
C MET A 332 -147.17 -58.39 101.25
N ALA A 333 -146.19 -58.60 102.13
CA ALA A 333 -146.33 -59.44 103.32
C ALA A 333 -147.32 -58.84 104.33
N ARG A 334 -147.28 -57.52 104.49
CA ARG A 334 -148.19 -56.77 105.38
C ARG A 334 -149.63 -56.78 104.88
N ASP A 335 -149.85 -56.53 103.59
CA ASP A 335 -151.21 -56.49 103.02
C ASP A 335 -151.92 -57.86 103.13
N LYS A 336 -151.19 -58.97 102.96
CA LYS A 336 -151.72 -60.33 103.19
C LYS A 336 -152.11 -60.61 104.64
N ALA A 337 -151.41 -60.02 105.61
CA ALA A 337 -151.72 -60.19 107.03
C ALA A 337 -152.96 -59.38 107.46
N ASP A 338 -153.18 -58.21 106.85
CA ASP A 338 -154.35 -57.37 107.12
C ASP A 338 -155.63 -57.92 106.44
N GLU A 339 -155.50 -58.63 105.32
CA GLU A 339 -156.62 -59.31 104.62
C GLU A 339 -157.12 -60.54 105.40
N ALA A 340 -156.22 -61.40 105.89
CA ALA A 340 -156.57 -62.55 106.74
C ALA A 340 -157.24 -62.15 108.08
N LYS A 341 -157.04 -60.90 108.53
CA LYS A 341 -157.66 -60.36 109.75
C LYS A 341 -159.10 -59.89 109.51
N ARG A 342 -159.43 -59.43 108.29
CA ARG A 342 -160.80 -59.05 107.91
C ARG A 342 -161.71 -60.27 107.76
N ASP A 343 -161.23 -61.31 107.09
CA ASP A 343 -162.01 -62.52 106.82
C ASP A 343 -162.42 -63.26 108.10
N LEU A 344 -161.53 -63.32 109.10
CA LEU A 344 -161.84 -63.92 110.42
C LEU A 344 -162.81 -63.07 111.26
N THR A 345 -162.97 -61.78 110.94
CA THR A 345 -163.91 -60.90 111.66
C THR A 345 -165.32 -61.00 111.06
N GLU A 346 -165.44 -61.25 109.75
CA GLU A 346 -166.72 -61.41 109.04
C GLU A 346 -167.36 -62.80 109.30
N GLU A 347 -166.58 -63.87 109.50
CA GLU A 347 -167.11 -65.19 109.91
C GLU A 347 -167.78 -65.17 111.30
N VAL A 348 -167.36 -64.27 112.20
CA VAL A 348 -167.90 -64.16 113.56
C VAL A 348 -169.25 -63.41 113.60
N GLU A 349 -169.51 -62.51 112.64
CA GLU A 349 -170.79 -61.81 112.53
C GLU A 349 -171.85 -62.62 111.75
N ALA A 350 -171.42 -63.45 110.78
CA ALA A 350 -172.31 -64.33 110.01
C ALA A 350 -173.03 -65.38 110.90
N MET A 351 -172.32 -66.00 111.85
CA MET A 351 -172.95 -66.97 112.77
C MET A 351 -173.90 -66.33 113.80
N ARG A 352 -173.89 -65.00 113.98
CA ARG A 352 -174.84 -64.30 114.86
C ARG A 352 -176.15 -63.91 114.16
N LEU A 353 -176.15 -63.76 112.84
CA LEU A 353 -177.35 -63.42 112.08
C LEU A 353 -178.19 -64.64 111.67
N GLU A 354 -177.58 -65.81 111.45
CA GLU A 354 -178.33 -67.03 111.08
C GLU A 354 -179.21 -67.61 112.21
N LEU A 355 -178.95 -67.27 113.48
CA LEU A 355 -179.80 -67.73 114.59
C LEU A 355 -181.05 -66.86 114.80
N ILE A 356 -181.06 -65.63 114.27
CA ILE A 356 -182.17 -64.69 114.47
C ILE A 356 -183.26 -64.86 113.40
N ASP A 357 -182.95 -65.46 112.24
CA ASP A 357 -183.84 -65.42 111.07
C ASP A 357 -184.56 -66.75 110.72
N SER A 358 -184.43 -67.80 111.54
CA SER A 358 -185.30 -68.99 111.41
C SER A 358 -186.55 -68.96 112.29
N GLY A 359 -186.81 -67.84 112.98
CA GLY A 359 -187.91 -67.67 113.93
C GLY A 359 -189.21 -67.08 113.36
N THR A 360 -189.23 -66.54 112.14
CA THR A 360 -190.32 -65.62 111.73
C THR A 360 -191.01 -65.95 110.41
N ASN A 361 -190.69 -67.06 109.72
CA ASN A 361 -191.26 -67.33 108.39
C ASN A 361 -192.00 -68.67 108.21
N SER A 362 -192.61 -69.20 109.27
CA SER A 362 -193.67 -70.22 109.15
C SER A 362 -194.91 -69.92 110.00
N GLU A 363 -195.24 -68.63 110.16
CA GLU A 363 -196.58 -68.12 110.51
C GLU A 363 -197.31 -67.55 109.27
N ALA A 364 -196.62 -67.44 108.12
CA ALA A 364 -197.20 -66.94 106.87
C ALA A 364 -197.82 -68.02 105.97
N GLN A 365 -197.65 -69.32 106.27
CA GLN A 365 -198.28 -70.41 105.50
C GLN A 365 -199.62 -70.88 106.07
N THR A 366 -200.03 -70.38 107.24
CA THR A 366 -201.34 -70.64 107.88
C THR A 366 -202.46 -69.71 107.40
N GLN A 367 -202.16 -68.65 106.64
CA GLN A 367 -203.17 -67.69 106.15
C GLN A 367 -203.51 -67.82 104.65
N ALA A 368 -202.72 -68.54 103.85
CA ALA A 368 -203.00 -68.73 102.43
C ALA A 368 -203.96 -69.91 102.14
N LEU A 369 -204.07 -70.93 103.00
CA LEU A 369 -205.00 -72.06 102.80
C LEU A 369 -206.40 -71.83 103.40
N ARG A 370 -206.59 -70.82 104.27
CA ARG A 370 -207.93 -70.37 104.71
C ARG A 370 -208.75 -69.66 103.62
N LYS A 371 -208.12 -69.25 102.51
CA LYS A 371 -208.84 -68.69 101.35
C LYS A 371 -209.19 -69.73 100.27
N TYR A 372 -208.49 -70.87 100.21
CA TYR A 372 -208.77 -71.90 99.21
C TYR A 372 -209.82 -72.94 99.62
N GLU A 373 -210.19 -73.06 100.90
CA GLU A 373 -211.31 -73.93 101.33
C GLU A 373 -212.65 -73.21 101.54
N SER A 374 -212.67 -71.87 101.63
CA SER A 374 -213.92 -71.08 101.53
C SER A 374 -214.56 -71.18 100.15
N ASP A 375 -213.76 -71.44 99.10
CA ASP A 375 -214.22 -71.52 97.71
C ASP A 375 -214.61 -72.95 97.28
N LEU A 376 -214.28 -73.98 98.07
CA LEU A 376 -214.76 -75.36 97.85
C LEU A 376 -216.01 -75.73 98.67
N SER A 377 -216.47 -74.87 99.59
CA SER A 377 -217.77 -75.01 100.26
C SER A 377 -218.94 -74.56 99.34
N ASN A 378 -218.76 -73.48 98.57
CA ASN A 378 -219.86 -72.91 97.78
C ASN A 378 -220.09 -73.55 96.40
N LEU A 379 -219.18 -74.40 95.89
CA LEU A 379 -219.40 -75.13 94.63
C LEU A 379 -219.91 -76.58 94.78
N ARG A 380 -220.23 -77.04 96.01
CA ARG A 380 -220.89 -78.35 96.21
C ARG A 380 -222.12 -78.36 97.12
N HIS A 381 -222.69 -77.19 97.44
CA HIS A 381 -224.12 -77.08 97.79
C HIS A 381 -225.02 -76.54 96.66
N GLN A 382 -224.45 -76.32 95.46
CA GLN A 382 -225.20 -76.60 94.22
C GLN A 382 -225.22 -78.10 93.86
N LEU A 383 -224.87 -78.96 94.83
CA LEU A 383 -224.98 -80.41 94.67
C LEU A 383 -225.52 -81.11 95.94
N GLU A 384 -226.52 -80.49 96.58
CA GLU A 384 -227.49 -81.24 97.40
C GLU A 384 -228.84 -81.50 96.70
N ALA A 385 -228.99 -81.17 95.40
CA ALA A 385 -230.22 -81.52 94.68
C ALA A 385 -230.17 -82.86 93.91
N GLN A 386 -229.06 -83.61 93.94
CA GLN A 386 -229.08 -85.04 93.65
C GLN A 386 -228.14 -85.85 94.55
N SER A 387 -228.74 -86.38 95.61
CA SER A 387 -228.62 -87.77 96.03
C SER A 387 -227.41 -88.19 96.91
N LYS A 388 -227.71 -88.28 98.22
CA LYS A 388 -227.57 -89.47 99.09
C LYS A 388 -226.18 -89.97 99.56
N TYR A 389 -226.17 -90.25 100.88
CA TYR A 389 -225.44 -91.28 101.65
C TYR A 389 -223.97 -91.00 102.04
N VAL A 390 -223.68 -90.94 103.36
CA VAL A 390 -222.93 -91.97 104.16
C VAL A 390 -221.44 -91.57 104.33
N VAL A 391 -220.72 -91.62 105.46
CA VAL A 391 -220.91 -92.10 106.86
C VAL A 391 -219.55 -91.91 107.60
N LEU A 392 -219.63 -91.65 108.92
CA LEU A 392 -218.79 -92.11 110.07
C LEU A 392 -217.26 -91.89 110.21
N PHE A 393 -216.90 -91.54 111.47
CA PHE A 393 -215.83 -92.11 112.35
C PHE A 393 -214.35 -91.95 111.94
N SER A 394 -213.31 -91.97 112.79
CA SER A 394 -213.08 -91.95 114.24
C SER A 394 -211.55 -92.00 114.49
N SER A 395 -211.11 -91.50 115.66
CA SER A 395 -210.12 -92.10 116.58
C SER A 395 -208.66 -92.41 116.18
N ASN A 396 -207.79 -92.29 117.22
CA ASN A 396 -206.71 -93.23 117.60
C ASN A 396 -205.40 -93.17 116.77
N ILE A 397 -204.18 -93.49 117.25
CA ILE A 397 -203.63 -93.97 118.53
C ILE A 397 -202.09 -93.99 118.37
N CYS A 398 -201.38 -93.93 119.51
CA CYS A 398 -200.09 -94.55 119.84
C CYS A 398 -198.93 -94.65 118.83
N ASN A 399 -197.77 -94.20 119.34
CA ASN A 399 -196.58 -95.02 119.64
C ASN A 399 -195.94 -95.69 118.38
N PRO A 400 -195.02 -96.63 118.56
CA PRO A 400 -193.62 -96.49 118.94
C PRO A 400 -192.71 -97.04 117.84
N LEU A 401 -191.43 -97.19 118.21
CA LEU A 401 -190.58 -98.30 117.74
C LEU A 401 -190.18 -98.08 116.25
N CYS A 402 -189.02 -98.51 115.80
CA CYS A 402 -188.42 -99.79 116.06
C CYS A 402 -187.17 -99.80 115.18
N VAL A 403 -186.17 -100.56 115.63
CA VAL A 403 -185.54 -101.56 114.77
C VAL A 403 -184.61 -100.99 113.73
N MET A 404 -183.33 -101.07 114.08
CA MET A 404 -182.52 -102.23 113.76
C MET A 404 -181.93 -102.04 112.37
N ILE A 405 -180.73 -102.54 112.26
CA ILE A 405 -180.49 -103.79 111.57
C ILE A 405 -179.23 -103.57 110.77
N SER A 406 -178.26 -104.45 110.97
CA SER A 406 -178.51 -105.83 111.45
C SER A 406 -178.76 -106.03 112.94
#